data_AF-A0A928SZH1-F1
#
_entry.id   AF-A0A928SZH1-F1
#
_cell.length_a   1.000
_cell.length_b   1.000
_cell.length_c   1.000
_cell.angle_alpha   90.00
_cell.angle_beta   90.00
_cell.angle_gamma   90.00
#
_symmetry.space_group_name_H-M   'P 1'
#
loop_
_entity.id
_entity.type
_entity.pdbx_description
1 polymer ?
#
loop_
_entity_poly.entity_id
_entity_poly.type
_entity_poly.pdbx_seq_one_letter_code
_entity_poly.pdbx_strand_id
1 'polypeptide(L)'
;MKLGLASFLVLGAAAGSGGTSGGPPAEGPITELPAGWNEIAPGGQTTCARGDAYKFWVRPGKVNRVVVEFRGGGACWNAVTCFPDARLFEETATAEPWVADESKAVGIYDHSRDDNPFKDWHHVYIPVTHMQPIGCVLTTTSSNQMRLLWPPASSVVT
;
A
#
# COMPACT_ATOMS: atom_id res chain seq x y z
N MET A 1 14.12 29.11 61.73
CA MET A 1 13.28 27.96 61.31
C MET A 1 12.28 28.45 60.26
N LYS A 2 12.52 28.15 58.98
CA LYS A 2 11.51 28.24 57.90
C LYS A 2 11.76 27.04 56.99
N LEU A 3 10.92 26.01 57.13
CA LEU A 3 10.87 24.85 56.25
C LEU A 3 10.06 25.24 55.02
N GLY A 4 10.70 25.30 53.85
CA GLY A 4 10.02 25.38 52.56
C GLY A 4 9.95 24.00 51.94
N LEU A 5 8.76 23.40 51.96
CA LEU A 5 8.48 22.10 51.36
C LEU A 5 8.34 22.28 49.84
N ALA A 6 9.26 21.73 49.04
CA ALA A 6 9.14 21.69 47.58
C ALA A 6 8.39 20.41 47.18
N SER A 7 7.13 20.54 46.76
CA SER A 7 6.36 19.46 46.16
C SER A 7 6.87 19.17 44.74
N PHE A 8 7.54 18.04 44.56
CA PHE A 8 7.81 17.47 43.25
C PHE A 8 6.58 16.69 42.76
N LEU A 9 5.86 17.26 41.80
CA LEU A 9 4.88 16.54 40.98
C LEU A 9 5.63 15.85 39.84
N VAL A 10 5.84 14.54 39.95
CA VAL A 10 6.29 13.69 38.83
C VAL A 10 5.06 13.31 38.02
N LEU A 11 4.87 13.97 36.88
CA LEU A 11 3.84 13.61 35.91
C LEU A 11 4.43 12.54 34.97
N GLY A 12 4.08 11.27 35.20
CA GLY A 12 4.40 10.19 34.30
C GLY A 12 3.53 10.26 33.05
N ALA A 13 4.12 10.68 31.92
CA ALA A 13 3.49 10.55 30.61
C ALA A 13 3.90 9.20 29.99
N ALA A 14 3.00 8.22 30.06
CA ALA A 14 3.01 7.09 29.14
C ALA A 14 2.23 7.52 27.89
N ALA A 15 2.93 7.84 26.81
CA ALA A 15 2.32 8.03 25.49
C ALA A 15 2.91 6.97 24.55
N GLY A 16 2.01 6.18 23.95
CA GLY A 16 2.28 4.88 23.36
C GLY A 16 3.19 4.88 22.14
N SER A 17 3.84 3.73 21.95
CA SER A 17 4.59 3.37 20.76
C SER A 17 3.64 3.25 19.58
N GLY A 18 3.60 4.28 18.73
CA GLY A 18 3.05 4.16 17.38
C GLY A 18 3.89 3.14 16.60
N GLY A 19 3.31 1.98 16.32
CA GLY A 19 3.95 0.95 15.49
C GLY A 19 4.12 1.47 14.07
N THR A 20 5.36 1.73 13.68
CA THR A 20 5.72 1.96 12.28
C THR A 20 5.59 0.62 11.54
N SER A 21 4.51 0.42 10.79
CA SER A 21 4.46 -0.61 9.76
C SER A 21 5.34 -0.18 8.59
N GLY A 22 6.66 -0.31 8.78
CA GLY A 22 7.66 0.00 7.77
C GLY A 22 8.12 -1.28 7.10
N GLY A 23 7.42 -1.70 6.05
CA GLY A 23 8.03 -2.59 5.06
C GLY A 23 9.28 -1.92 4.47
N PRO A 24 10.31 -2.69 4.05
CA PRO A 24 11.49 -2.12 3.43
C PRO A 24 11.10 -1.28 2.20
N PRO A 25 11.83 -0.18 1.90
CA PRO A 25 11.66 0.56 0.67
C PRO A 25 11.76 -0.38 -0.54
N ALA A 26 10.97 -0.09 -1.58
CA ALA A 26 10.95 -0.83 -2.86
C ALA A 26 12.25 -0.70 -3.70
N GLU A 27 13.43 -0.80 -3.08
CA GLU A 27 14.71 -0.59 -3.75
C GLU A 27 15.46 -1.92 -3.87
N GLY A 28 15.33 -2.55 -5.03
CA GLY A 28 15.99 -3.81 -5.37
C GLY A 28 15.27 -4.58 -6.49
N PRO A 29 15.93 -5.55 -7.14
CA PRO A 29 15.28 -6.39 -8.14
C PRO A 29 14.28 -7.34 -7.46
N ILE A 30 13.14 -7.59 -8.13
CA ILE A 30 12.08 -8.49 -7.63
C ILE A 30 12.60 -9.91 -7.33
N THR A 31 13.68 -10.33 -7.99
CA THR A 31 14.31 -11.65 -7.82
C THR A 31 15.00 -11.85 -6.47
N GLU A 32 15.30 -10.77 -5.73
CA GLU A 32 15.95 -10.84 -4.41
C GLU A 32 14.93 -10.93 -3.26
N LEU A 33 13.64 -10.81 -3.56
CA LEU A 33 12.60 -10.91 -2.54
C LEU A 33 12.49 -12.34 -1.98
N PRO A 34 12.20 -12.50 -0.67
CA PRO A 34 11.81 -13.78 -0.09
C PRO A 34 10.67 -14.46 -0.85
N ALA A 35 10.64 -15.79 -0.84
CA ALA A 35 9.52 -16.55 -1.37
C ALA A 35 8.21 -16.21 -0.65
N GLY A 36 7.10 -16.22 -1.38
CA GLY A 36 5.79 -15.81 -0.88
C GLY A 36 5.51 -14.32 -1.10
N TRP A 37 4.46 -13.80 -0.48
CA TRP A 37 4.05 -12.40 -0.65
C TRP A 37 4.83 -11.46 0.26
N ASN A 38 5.38 -10.40 -0.33
CA ASN A 38 6.17 -9.39 0.34
C ASN A 38 5.42 -8.06 0.31
N GLU A 39 5.23 -7.43 1.48
CA GLU A 39 4.70 -6.07 1.57
C GLU A 39 5.80 -5.07 1.17
N ILE A 40 5.47 -4.20 0.23
CA ILE A 40 6.39 -3.20 -0.30
C ILE A 40 5.85 -1.80 0.00
N ALA A 41 6.67 -1.00 0.69
CA ALA A 41 6.43 0.41 0.86
C ALA A 41 6.99 1.16 -0.36
N PRO A 42 6.14 1.83 -1.16
CA PRO A 42 6.60 2.69 -2.23
C PRO A 42 7.33 3.88 -1.60
N GLY A 43 8.55 4.16 -2.07
CA GLY A 43 9.26 5.36 -1.65
C GLY A 43 8.55 6.65 -2.09
N GLY A 44 9.12 7.79 -1.71
CA GLY A 44 8.66 9.11 -2.15
C GLY A 44 7.42 9.63 -1.40
N GLN A 45 6.54 10.34 -2.12
CA GLN A 45 5.33 10.99 -1.58
C GLN A 45 4.07 10.18 -1.87
N THR A 46 4.19 8.86 -1.95
CA THR A 46 3.11 7.96 -2.33
C THR A 46 2.17 7.73 -1.14
N THR A 47 0.99 8.36 -1.17
CA THR A 47 -0.03 8.27 -0.10
C THR A 47 -1.40 8.02 -0.69
N CYS A 48 -2.27 7.35 0.07
CA CYS A 48 -3.65 7.06 -0.30
C CYS A 48 -4.59 8.26 -0.15
N ALA A 49 -5.87 8.07 -0.51
CA ALA A 49 -6.86 9.14 -0.64
C ALA A 49 -7.05 10.00 0.62
N ARG A 50 -6.76 9.45 1.81
CA ARG A 50 -6.84 10.14 3.10
C ARG A 50 -5.48 10.55 3.67
N GLY A 51 -4.40 10.37 2.92
CA GLY A 51 -3.03 10.65 3.34
C GLY A 51 -2.32 9.48 4.01
N ASP A 52 -2.99 8.34 4.19
CA ASP A 52 -2.37 7.13 4.74
C ASP A 52 -1.23 6.62 3.85
N ALA A 53 -0.24 5.98 4.47
CA ALA A 53 0.87 5.38 3.74
C ALA A 53 0.36 4.32 2.75
N TYR A 54 0.83 4.39 1.51
CA TYR A 54 0.50 3.35 0.54
C TYR A 54 1.37 2.11 0.71
N LYS A 55 0.87 0.97 0.25
CA LYS A 55 1.61 -0.28 0.15
C LYS A 55 1.02 -1.17 -0.93
N PHE A 56 1.85 -2.04 -1.47
CA PHE A 56 1.48 -3.06 -2.43
C PHE A 56 2.22 -4.36 -2.13
N TRP A 57 1.84 -5.46 -2.77
CA TRP A 57 2.42 -6.77 -2.48
C TRP A 57 3.05 -7.39 -3.70
N VAL A 58 4.20 -8.03 -3.51
CA VAL A 58 4.94 -8.70 -4.58
C VAL A 58 5.28 -10.12 -4.17
N ARG A 59 4.94 -11.07 -5.04
CA ARG A 59 5.38 -12.46 -4.95
C ARG A 59 6.38 -12.76 -6.06
N PRO A 60 7.64 -13.10 -5.74
CA PRO A 60 8.62 -13.46 -6.76
C PRO A 60 8.22 -14.78 -7.43
N GLY A 61 8.28 -14.81 -8.75
CA GLY A 61 8.14 -15.99 -9.59
C GLY A 61 9.49 -16.63 -9.91
N LYS A 62 9.44 -17.63 -10.79
CA LYS A 62 10.60 -18.42 -11.25
C LYS A 62 10.97 -18.14 -12.72
N VAL A 63 10.11 -17.44 -13.46
CA VAL A 63 10.32 -17.10 -14.88
C VAL A 63 10.35 -15.59 -15.08
N ASN A 64 11.02 -15.13 -16.13
CA ASN A 64 11.08 -13.71 -16.50
C ASN A 64 9.76 -13.23 -17.15
N ARG A 65 8.67 -13.29 -16.38
CA ARG A 65 7.34 -12.81 -16.75
C ARG A 65 6.66 -12.24 -15.51
N VAL A 66 5.87 -11.19 -15.69
CA VAL A 66 5.18 -10.48 -14.62
C VAL A 66 3.68 -10.38 -14.91
N VAL A 67 2.87 -10.62 -13.89
CA VAL A 67 1.46 -10.26 -13.86
C VAL A 67 1.30 -9.12 -12.86
N VAL A 68 0.65 -8.05 -13.30
CA VAL A 68 0.34 -6.87 -12.48
C VAL A 68 -1.17 -6.78 -12.38
N GLU A 69 -1.70 -6.92 -11.17
CA GLU A 69 -3.12 -6.87 -10.89
C GLU A 69 -3.46 -5.60 -10.11
N PHE A 70 -4.50 -4.91 -10.56
CA PHE A 70 -5.10 -3.79 -9.85
C PHE A 70 -6.39 -4.25 -9.19
N ARG A 71 -6.39 -4.40 -7.85
CA ARG A 71 -7.60 -4.73 -7.11
C ARG A 71 -8.50 -3.51 -7.06
N GLY A 72 -9.70 -3.65 -7.63
CA GLY A 72 -10.73 -2.62 -7.55
C GLY A 72 -11.24 -2.45 -6.12
N GLY A 73 -11.46 -1.21 -5.70
CA GLY A 73 -11.89 -0.88 -4.35
C GLY A 73 -12.93 0.22 -4.34
N GLY A 74 -13.80 0.29 -5.36
CA GLY A 74 -14.81 1.36 -5.49
C GLY A 74 -14.24 2.69 -5.99
N ALA A 75 -15.05 3.75 -5.88
CA ALA A 75 -14.67 5.10 -6.31
C ALA A 75 -15.55 6.17 -5.67
N CYS A 76 -15.05 7.41 -5.62
CA CYS A 76 -15.83 8.61 -5.35
C CYS A 76 -15.60 9.65 -6.46
N TRP A 77 -16.55 10.56 -6.69
CA TRP A 77 -16.50 11.52 -7.81
C TRP A 77 -17.08 12.91 -7.45
N ASN A 78 -17.47 13.11 -6.20
CA ASN A 78 -17.93 14.39 -5.67
C ASN A 78 -17.81 14.39 -4.13
N ALA A 79 -17.97 15.55 -3.49
CA ALA A 79 -17.83 15.69 -2.04
C ALA A 79 -18.73 14.73 -1.23
N VAL A 80 -19.93 14.41 -1.73
CA VAL A 80 -20.88 13.51 -1.06
C VAL A 80 -20.40 12.07 -1.11
N THR A 81 -19.93 11.61 -2.27
CA THR A 81 -19.40 10.24 -2.46
C THR A 81 -18.01 10.06 -1.87
N CYS A 82 -17.25 11.14 -1.73
CA CYS A 82 -15.94 11.16 -1.08
C CYS A 82 -16.05 11.44 0.43
N PHE A 83 -17.26 11.56 0.98
CA PHE A 83 -17.46 11.73 2.41
C PHE A 83 -17.09 10.42 3.14
N PRO A 84 -16.37 10.46 4.28
CA PRO A 84 -15.90 9.24 4.96
C PRO A 84 -16.99 8.20 5.22
N ASP A 85 -18.19 8.63 5.60
CA ASP A 85 -19.30 7.72 5.89
C ASP A 85 -20.01 7.18 4.64
N ALA A 86 -19.64 7.63 3.43
CA ALA A 86 -20.21 7.10 2.19
C ALA A 86 -19.78 5.65 1.95
N ARG A 87 -18.60 5.24 2.43
CA ARG A 87 -18.07 3.87 2.33
C ARG A 87 -18.11 3.29 0.91
N LEU A 88 -17.97 4.16 -0.09
CA LEU A 88 -18.04 3.80 -1.51
C LEU A 88 -16.69 3.36 -2.09
N PHE A 89 -15.62 3.47 -1.30
CA PHE A 89 -14.30 3.04 -1.69
C PHE A 89 -13.46 2.61 -0.48
N GLU A 90 -12.43 1.81 -0.75
CA GLU A 90 -11.40 1.45 0.22
C GLU A 90 -10.46 2.62 0.45
N GLU A 91 -10.35 3.10 1.68
CA GLU A 91 -9.53 4.28 1.99
C GLU A 91 -8.06 3.93 2.26
N THR A 92 -7.81 2.66 2.60
CA THR A 92 -6.51 2.15 3.03
C THR A 92 -6.06 0.97 2.16
N ALA A 93 -4.75 0.86 1.92
CA ALA A 93 -4.19 -0.31 1.29
C ALA A 93 -4.09 -1.45 2.30
N THR A 94 -5.01 -2.41 2.23
CA THR A 94 -5.06 -3.58 3.10
C THR A 94 -4.62 -4.85 2.38
N ALA A 95 -3.94 -5.71 3.13
CA ALA A 95 -3.54 -7.02 2.65
C ALA A 95 -4.78 -7.92 2.56
N GLU A 96 -4.85 -8.73 1.50
CA GLU A 96 -5.82 -9.81 1.42
C GLU A 96 -5.45 -10.97 2.35
N PRO A 97 -6.41 -11.79 2.79
CA PRO A 97 -6.12 -12.94 3.65
C PRO A 97 -5.08 -13.92 3.09
N TRP A 98 -5.04 -14.07 1.76
CA TRP A 98 -4.09 -14.95 1.07
C TRP A 98 -2.66 -14.42 1.04
N VAL A 99 -2.43 -13.13 1.34
CA VAL A 99 -1.08 -12.56 1.47
C VAL A 99 -0.38 -13.18 2.67
N ALA A 100 -1.10 -13.33 3.79
CA ALA A 100 -0.55 -13.89 5.02
C ALA A 100 -0.58 -15.41 5.06
N ASP A 101 -1.48 -16.03 4.30
CA ASP A 101 -1.73 -17.47 4.32
C ASP A 101 -2.15 -17.95 2.91
N GLU A 102 -1.18 -18.43 2.13
CA GLU A 102 -1.41 -18.92 0.76
C GLU A 102 -2.40 -20.10 0.71
N SER A 103 -2.71 -20.78 1.83
CA SER A 103 -3.75 -21.83 1.84
C SER A 103 -5.17 -21.27 1.63
N LYS A 104 -5.36 -19.96 1.81
CA LYS A 104 -6.61 -19.24 1.53
C LYS A 104 -6.67 -18.71 0.10
N ALA A 105 -5.61 -18.89 -0.68
CA ALA A 105 -5.54 -18.41 -2.05
C ALA A 105 -6.49 -19.22 -2.94
N VAL A 106 -7.11 -18.53 -3.90
CA VAL A 106 -8.01 -19.12 -4.90
C VAL A 106 -7.77 -18.45 -6.26
N GLY A 107 -8.18 -19.12 -7.33
CA GLY A 107 -8.06 -18.58 -8.69
C GLY A 107 -6.61 -18.26 -9.06
N ILE A 108 -6.36 -17.04 -9.55
CA ILE A 108 -5.01 -16.61 -9.98
C ILE A 108 -3.99 -16.53 -8.83
N TYR A 109 -4.46 -16.46 -7.59
CA TYR A 109 -3.60 -16.39 -6.39
C TYR A 109 -3.15 -17.76 -5.91
N ASP A 110 -3.84 -18.83 -6.32
CA ASP A 110 -3.42 -20.19 -5.98
C ASP A 110 -2.32 -20.63 -6.96
N HIS A 111 -1.07 -20.33 -6.60
CA HIS A 111 0.11 -20.70 -7.38
C HIS A 111 0.53 -22.17 -7.20
N SER A 112 -0.20 -22.95 -6.39
CA SER A 112 0.06 -24.39 -6.24
C SER A 112 -0.57 -25.22 -7.37
N ARG A 113 -1.56 -24.65 -8.07
CA ARG A 113 -2.30 -25.32 -9.12
C ARG A 113 -1.56 -25.35 -10.44
N ASP A 114 -1.55 -26.52 -11.08
CA ASP A 114 -0.95 -26.70 -12.39
C ASP A 114 -1.73 -26.04 -13.53
N ASP A 115 -3.03 -25.79 -13.36
CA ASP A 115 -3.88 -25.10 -14.34
C ASP A 115 -3.84 -23.57 -14.21
N ASN A 116 -3.13 -23.01 -13.23
CA ASN A 116 -2.90 -21.57 -13.12
C ASN A 116 -1.77 -21.15 -14.09
N PRO A 117 -2.08 -20.40 -15.18
CA PRO A 117 -1.07 -20.01 -16.17
C PRO A 117 -0.01 -19.04 -15.62
N PHE A 118 -0.26 -18.43 -14.47
CA PHE A 118 0.61 -17.48 -13.79
C PHE A 118 1.36 -18.08 -12.60
N LYS A 119 1.24 -19.39 -12.33
CA LYS A 119 1.78 -20.03 -11.12
C LYS A 119 3.27 -19.74 -10.85
N ASP A 120 4.06 -19.61 -11.91
CA ASP A 120 5.51 -19.35 -11.85
C ASP A 120 5.90 -17.90 -12.20
N TRP A 121 4.94 -17.01 -12.48
CA TRP A 121 5.22 -15.61 -12.84
C TRP A 121 5.45 -14.76 -11.58
N HIS A 122 6.17 -13.65 -11.72
CA HIS A 122 6.19 -12.62 -10.68
C HIS A 122 4.79 -12.00 -10.59
N HIS A 123 4.20 -11.94 -9.39
CA HIS A 123 2.86 -11.41 -9.19
C HIS A 123 2.94 -10.12 -8.37
N VAL A 124 2.49 -9.01 -8.95
CA VAL A 124 2.36 -7.72 -8.28
C VAL A 124 0.88 -7.43 -8.04
N TYR A 125 0.49 -7.32 -6.78
CA TYR A 125 -0.87 -7.00 -6.35
C TYR A 125 -0.94 -5.55 -5.86
N ILE A 126 -1.75 -4.75 -6.54
CA ILE A 126 -1.87 -3.30 -6.34
C ILE A 126 -3.31 -2.98 -5.92
N PRO A 127 -3.59 -2.71 -4.63
CA PRO A 127 -4.91 -2.24 -4.23
C PRO A 127 -5.12 -0.81 -4.67
N VAL A 128 -6.04 -0.58 -5.60
CA VAL A 128 -6.39 0.77 -6.03
C VAL A 128 -7.56 1.29 -5.21
N THR A 129 -7.33 2.43 -4.57
CA THR A 129 -8.30 3.08 -3.67
C THR A 129 -9.12 4.17 -4.36
N HIS A 130 -8.74 4.65 -5.57
CA HIS A 130 -9.48 5.66 -6.34
C HIS A 130 -8.91 5.86 -7.77
N MET A 131 -9.68 6.49 -8.68
CA MET A 131 -9.34 6.71 -10.11
C MET A 131 -9.30 8.20 -10.57
N GLN A 132 -9.29 9.20 -9.67
CA GLN A 132 -8.95 10.61 -9.98
C GLN A 132 -7.86 11.12 -8.98
N PRO A 133 -7.37 12.39 -8.99
CA PRO A 133 -5.96 12.73 -8.65
C PRO A 133 -5.51 12.51 -7.20
N ILE A 134 -6.34 11.90 -6.36
CA ILE A 134 -6.07 11.55 -4.96
C ILE A 134 -6.19 10.02 -4.74
N GLY A 135 -5.93 9.19 -5.77
CA GLY A 135 -5.64 7.77 -5.54
C GLY A 135 -4.29 7.60 -4.87
N CYS A 136 -3.93 6.39 -4.40
CA CYS A 136 -2.58 6.17 -3.89
C CYS A 136 -1.55 6.44 -5.03
N VAL A 137 -1.03 7.67 -5.16
CA VAL A 137 -0.28 8.10 -6.35
C VAL A 137 1.15 7.58 -6.26
N LEU A 138 1.47 6.56 -7.06
CA LEU A 138 2.85 6.13 -7.29
C LEU A 138 3.63 7.27 -7.97
N THR A 139 4.26 8.14 -7.19
CA THR A 139 5.14 9.20 -7.70
C THR A 139 6.58 8.72 -7.68
N THR A 140 7.01 8.00 -8.72
CA THR A 140 8.44 7.66 -8.91
C THR A 140 9.04 8.45 -10.07
N THR A 141 9.83 9.48 -9.75
CA THR A 141 10.80 10.09 -10.66
C THR A 141 12.14 9.38 -10.51
N SER A 142 12.32 8.22 -11.15
CA SER A 142 13.65 7.73 -11.50
C SER A 142 13.59 6.85 -12.75
N SER A 143 14.55 7.05 -13.64
CA SER A 143 14.44 6.80 -15.08
C SER A 143 14.49 5.33 -15.53
N ASN A 144 14.20 4.35 -14.67
CA ASN A 144 14.36 2.93 -15.02
C ASN A 144 13.36 1.96 -14.36
N GLN A 145 12.22 2.45 -13.88
CA GLN A 145 11.16 1.62 -13.27
C GLN A 145 9.79 2.04 -13.81
N MET A 146 8.84 1.09 -13.82
CA MET A 146 7.50 1.20 -14.40
C MET A 146 6.84 2.57 -14.18
N ARG A 147 6.62 3.30 -15.29
CA ARG A 147 5.91 4.58 -15.33
C ARG A 147 4.42 4.33 -15.57
N LEU A 148 3.61 4.39 -14.52
CA LEU A 148 2.17 4.58 -14.65
C LEU A 148 1.89 6.08 -14.83
N LEU A 149 1.94 6.54 -16.08
CA LEU A 149 1.49 7.87 -16.46
C LEU A 149 -0.02 7.83 -16.71
N TRP A 150 -0.82 8.34 -15.78
CA TRP A 150 -2.18 8.77 -16.11
C TRP A 150 -2.12 10.25 -16.54
N PRO A 151 -2.79 10.67 -17.64
CA PRO A 151 -2.65 12.00 -18.22
C PRO A 151 -3.04 13.11 -17.24
N PRO A 152 -2.53 14.34 -17.43
CA PRO A 152 -2.89 15.47 -16.58
C PRO A 152 -4.39 15.72 -16.69
N ALA A 153 -5.09 15.63 -15.57
CA ALA A 153 -6.40 16.26 -15.42
C ALA A 153 -6.16 17.78 -15.40
N SER A 154 -6.23 18.36 -16.60
CA SER A 154 -6.59 19.74 -16.85
C SER A 154 -5.51 20.79 -16.57
N SER A 155 -5.03 21.38 -17.67
CA SER A 155 -5.07 22.85 -17.77
C SER A 155 -6.38 23.34 -17.18
N VAL A 156 -6.30 24.06 -16.06
CA VAL A 156 -7.05 25.27 -15.68
C VAL A 156 -6.70 25.54 -14.22
N VAL A 157 -5.63 26.32 -14.11
CA VAL A 157 -5.43 27.33 -13.07
C VAL A 157 -6.58 28.33 -13.19
N THR A 158 -7.19 28.73 -12.07
CA THR A 158 -7.86 30.04 -11.98
C THR A 158 -6.86 31.16 -12.16
#